data_AF-A0A6I7QHM0-F1
#
_entry.id   AF-A0A6I7QHM0-F1
#
_cell.length_a   1.000
_cell.length_b   1.000
_cell.length_c   1.000
_cell.angle_alpha   90.00
_cell.angle_beta   90.00
_cell.angle_gamma   90.00
#
_symmetry.space_group_name_H-M   'P 1'
#
loop_
_entity.id
_entity.type
_entity.pdbx_description
1 polymer ?
#
loop_
_entity_poly.entity_id
_entity_poly.type
_entity_poly.pdbx_seq_one_letter_code
_entity_poly.pdbx_strand_id
1 'polypeptide(L)'
;MRLIFLQEYRTQGDHSVYLELYIMDNIQGFSNFRNEILSIKNAIDADNYRDCKDKLIAIRPMLSGEAFSREERMEINLLIDDCFRAIDYLRDREQKQFEEASRSNFERIAPMVEEAHAKAFDSEDIREAWDFCIGVQQEFRGVRMKKETRELLYARLQEAFDRLKQRKAVQMKEQQLQSEKDQQEMLPVIEGLVQTAEHTADISESWQQMIDMQQKIHEKNLSPEVRKKLLDKLQDAFTILKIKREQESELLKGKASDNAIHIEKMLVEGEKVAAESEHFREAFDTLKGIQQAFREYALLAEDREMLYGRLQVAFETLKERQDLWYRERDREAIENYETLKPLVEVGLERAQKSMEFKKTRESLKRIQEKFKGIKMRSEDRQSLYSKLQKAFETLNKRHDEYLLTKKEKIELQVNYQLSDVELKIEEIRKEIAQDQSRVLELEESGENPLFQKQYTNPSHDIQNQILVLKAAIAHKEKTLEELLEQKSRLVEKRDKWRELD
;
A
#
# COMPACT_ATOMS: atom_id res chain seq x y z
N MET A 1 109.86 -50.99 -30.74
CA MET A 1 110.11 -51.97 -29.67
C MET A 1 109.09 -53.12 -29.79
N ARG A 2 109.35 -54.09 -30.67
CA ARG A 2 108.96 -55.52 -30.59
C ARG A 2 109.42 -56.20 -31.89
N LEU A 3 110.57 -56.84 -31.75
CA LEU A 3 111.12 -57.87 -32.63
C LEU A 3 110.44 -59.22 -32.28
N ILE A 4 110.67 -60.20 -33.17
CA ILE A 4 110.62 -61.66 -32.98
C ILE A 4 109.25 -62.36 -33.20
N PHE A 5 109.03 -62.95 -34.38
CA PHE A 5 109.25 -64.40 -34.60
C PHE A 5 109.25 -64.74 -36.10
N LEU A 6 110.32 -65.44 -36.51
CA LEU A 6 110.57 -66.06 -37.80
C LEU A 6 110.29 -67.58 -37.69
N GLN A 7 110.26 -68.24 -38.86
CA GLN A 7 110.25 -69.69 -39.14
C GLN A 7 108.86 -70.32 -39.22
N GLU A 8 108.51 -71.12 -40.23
CA GLU A 8 109.25 -71.73 -41.35
C GLU A 8 108.19 -72.33 -42.28
N TYR A 9 108.29 -72.19 -43.59
CA TYR A 9 108.07 -73.28 -44.55
C TYR A 9 108.51 -72.80 -45.95
N ARG A 10 109.66 -73.31 -46.39
CA ARG A 10 110.08 -73.31 -47.79
C ARG A 10 109.23 -74.36 -48.53
N THR A 11 108.52 -73.96 -49.57
CA THR A 11 108.34 -74.80 -50.77
C THR A 11 108.37 -73.90 -52.00
N GLN A 12 108.99 -74.44 -53.04
CA GLN A 12 109.26 -73.81 -54.33
C GLN A 12 107.95 -73.44 -55.06
N GLY A 13 107.88 -72.25 -55.64
CA GLY A 13 106.81 -71.84 -56.56
C GLY A 13 106.79 -70.32 -56.79
N ASP A 14 107.12 -69.90 -58.01
CA ASP A 14 106.80 -68.60 -58.64
C ASP A 14 107.33 -67.28 -58.04
N HIS A 15 108.58 -66.94 -58.41
CA HIS A 15 109.10 -65.57 -58.35
C HIS A 15 108.66 -64.65 -59.52
N SER A 16 107.77 -65.11 -60.40
CA SER A 16 107.07 -64.24 -61.39
C SER A 16 105.88 -63.48 -60.76
N VAL A 17 105.38 -63.94 -59.61
CA VAL A 17 104.18 -63.38 -58.98
C VAL A 17 104.50 -62.17 -58.08
N TYR A 18 105.73 -62.03 -57.59
CA TYR A 18 106.10 -60.95 -56.66
C TYR A 18 106.40 -59.60 -57.33
N LEU A 19 106.82 -59.55 -58.59
CA LEU A 19 106.94 -58.29 -59.34
C LEU A 19 105.59 -57.83 -59.92
N GLU A 20 104.71 -58.76 -60.29
CA GLU A 20 103.32 -58.43 -60.63
C GLU A 20 102.52 -57.99 -59.41
N LEU A 21 102.71 -58.59 -58.23
CA LEU A 21 102.06 -58.12 -56.99
C LEU A 21 102.53 -56.72 -56.57
N TYR A 22 103.81 -56.38 -56.70
CA TYR A 22 104.32 -55.05 -56.31
C TYR A 22 103.93 -53.94 -57.29
N ILE A 23 103.77 -54.27 -58.58
CA ILE A 23 103.24 -53.34 -59.59
C ILE A 23 101.71 -53.26 -59.50
N MET A 24 101.01 -54.35 -59.19
CA MET A 24 99.56 -54.34 -58.97
C MET A 24 99.16 -53.63 -57.68
N ASP A 25 99.92 -53.78 -56.57
CA ASP A 25 99.65 -53.05 -55.31
C ASP A 25 99.82 -51.53 -55.50
N ASN A 26 100.82 -51.08 -56.27
CA ASN A 26 101.02 -49.65 -56.56
C ASN A 26 99.96 -49.07 -57.53
N ILE A 27 99.58 -49.81 -58.57
CA ILE A 27 98.51 -49.41 -59.50
C ILE A 27 97.15 -49.36 -58.78
N GLN A 28 96.92 -50.29 -57.85
CA GLN A 28 95.71 -50.35 -57.05
C GLN A 28 95.66 -49.21 -56.02
N GLY A 29 96.80 -48.86 -55.42
CA GLY A 29 96.94 -47.66 -54.57
C GLY A 29 96.56 -46.37 -55.30
N PHE A 30 97.15 -46.12 -56.47
CA PHE A 30 96.84 -44.94 -57.27
C PHE A 30 95.35 -44.85 -57.67
N SER A 31 94.79 -45.96 -58.19
CA SER A 31 93.38 -46.04 -58.57
C SER A 31 92.44 -45.79 -57.38
N ASN A 32 92.77 -46.33 -56.19
CA ASN A 32 91.98 -46.15 -54.98
C ASN A 32 91.93 -44.67 -54.55
N PHE A 33 93.08 -44.00 -54.45
CA PHE A 33 93.12 -42.57 -54.10
C PHE A 33 92.42 -41.71 -55.16
N ARG A 34 92.65 -42.00 -56.45
CA ARG A 34 92.00 -41.30 -57.55
C ARG A 34 90.48 -41.43 -57.50
N ASN A 35 89.96 -42.64 -57.29
CA ASN A 35 88.53 -42.91 -57.23
C ASN A 35 87.90 -42.29 -55.97
N GLU A 36 88.60 -42.30 -54.83
CA GLU A 36 88.14 -41.65 -53.60
C GLU A 36 88.05 -40.13 -53.77
N ILE A 37 89.07 -39.49 -54.35
CA ILE A 37 89.06 -38.05 -54.63
C ILE A 37 87.98 -37.70 -55.65
N LEU A 38 87.77 -38.52 -56.69
CA LEU A 38 86.67 -38.33 -57.64
C LEU A 38 85.29 -38.50 -56.97
N SER A 39 85.17 -39.46 -56.04
CA SER A 39 83.95 -39.62 -55.26
C SER A 39 83.68 -38.39 -54.38
N ILE A 40 84.72 -37.81 -53.78
CA ILE A 40 84.59 -36.56 -53.02
C ILE A 40 84.21 -35.41 -53.97
N LYS A 41 84.90 -35.28 -55.11
CA LYS A 41 84.63 -34.25 -56.13
C LYS A 41 83.17 -34.22 -56.55
N ASN A 42 82.59 -35.40 -56.81
CA ASN A 42 81.21 -35.55 -57.25
C ASN A 42 80.20 -35.36 -56.11
N ALA A 43 80.62 -35.54 -54.86
CA ALA A 43 79.78 -35.36 -53.69
C ALA A 43 79.75 -33.90 -53.18
N ILE A 44 80.73 -33.05 -53.55
CA ILE A 44 80.77 -31.65 -53.09
C ILE A 44 79.51 -30.90 -53.50
N ASP A 45 78.76 -30.46 -52.50
CA ASP A 45 77.56 -29.63 -52.65
C ASP A 45 77.49 -28.54 -51.57
N ALA A 46 76.44 -27.72 -51.61
CA ALA A 46 76.27 -26.59 -50.69
C ALA A 46 76.13 -27.02 -49.21
N ASP A 47 75.69 -28.24 -48.95
CA ASP A 47 75.36 -28.72 -47.60
C ASP A 47 76.52 -29.48 -46.95
N ASN A 48 77.42 -30.06 -47.75
CA ASN A 48 78.47 -30.96 -47.28
C ASN A 48 79.92 -30.52 -47.59
N TYR A 49 80.13 -29.36 -48.23
CA TYR A 49 81.45 -28.95 -48.69
C TYR A 49 82.49 -28.86 -47.56
N ARG A 50 82.08 -28.59 -46.31
CA ARG A 50 82.95 -28.55 -45.12
C ARG A 50 83.47 -29.93 -44.77
N ASP A 51 82.59 -30.92 -44.74
CA ASP A 51 82.96 -32.32 -44.50
C ASP A 51 83.84 -32.85 -45.63
N CYS A 52 83.55 -32.48 -46.89
CA CYS A 52 84.38 -32.81 -48.03
C CYS A 52 85.77 -32.16 -47.95
N LYS A 53 85.87 -30.91 -47.47
CA LYS A 53 87.14 -30.23 -47.21
C LYS A 53 87.97 -30.97 -46.18
N ASP A 54 87.37 -31.37 -45.06
CA ASP A 54 88.07 -32.08 -44.00
C ASP A 54 88.58 -33.46 -44.49
N LYS A 55 87.79 -34.17 -45.30
CA LYS A 55 88.22 -35.41 -45.97
C LYS A 55 89.42 -35.19 -46.91
N LEU A 56 89.41 -34.13 -47.73
CA LEU A 56 90.53 -33.81 -48.62
C LEU A 56 91.80 -33.43 -47.85
N ILE A 57 91.66 -32.68 -46.75
CA ILE A 57 92.77 -32.35 -45.85
C ILE A 57 93.37 -33.63 -45.26
N ALA A 58 92.55 -34.63 -44.91
CA ALA A 58 93.01 -35.90 -44.37
C ALA A 58 93.74 -36.79 -45.41
N ILE A 59 93.32 -36.76 -46.68
CA ILE A 59 93.95 -37.52 -47.78
C ILE A 59 95.33 -36.97 -48.14
N ARG A 60 95.51 -35.64 -48.11
CA ARG A 60 96.75 -34.95 -48.52
C ARG A 60 98.05 -35.47 -47.88
N PRO A 61 98.14 -35.70 -46.55
CA PRO A 61 99.34 -36.28 -45.93
C PRO A 61 99.56 -37.75 -46.31
N MET A 62 98.50 -38.53 -46.56
CA MET A 62 98.62 -39.95 -46.96
C MET A 62 99.33 -40.09 -48.31
N LEU A 63 99.04 -39.18 -49.24
CA LEU A 63 99.68 -39.13 -50.57
C LEU A 63 101.19 -38.87 -50.53
N SER A 64 101.70 -38.29 -49.44
CA SER A 64 103.14 -38.02 -49.30
C SER A 64 103.95 -39.29 -48.98
N GLY A 65 103.33 -40.30 -48.36
CA GLY A 65 103.96 -41.55 -47.96
C GLY A 65 104.01 -42.63 -49.04
N GLU A 66 103.18 -42.50 -50.08
CA GLU A 66 103.05 -43.48 -51.16
C GLU A 66 104.06 -43.23 -52.29
N ALA A 67 104.49 -44.30 -52.98
CA ALA A 67 105.54 -44.26 -54.01
C ALA A 67 105.00 -44.03 -55.45
N PHE A 68 104.13 -43.03 -55.63
CA PHE A 68 103.56 -42.69 -56.94
C PHE A 68 104.58 -42.10 -57.92
N SER A 69 104.39 -42.38 -59.20
CA SER A 69 105.12 -41.71 -60.29
C SER A 69 104.82 -40.21 -60.32
N ARG A 70 105.69 -39.44 -60.97
CA ARG A 70 105.54 -37.98 -61.07
C ARG A 70 104.21 -37.57 -61.74
N GLU A 71 103.80 -38.32 -62.75
CA GLU A 71 102.57 -38.08 -63.52
C GLU A 71 101.32 -38.38 -62.70
N GLU A 72 101.30 -39.50 -61.97
CA GLU A 72 100.22 -39.87 -61.05
C GLU A 72 100.05 -38.86 -59.91
N ARG A 73 101.15 -38.42 -59.30
CA ARG A 73 101.11 -37.34 -58.28
C ARG A 73 100.57 -36.04 -58.86
N MET A 74 100.94 -35.71 -60.10
CA MET A 74 100.44 -34.52 -60.75
C MET A 74 98.92 -34.62 -60.99
N GLU A 75 98.42 -35.75 -61.46
CA GLU A 75 96.98 -35.97 -61.67
C GLU A 75 96.19 -35.88 -60.36
N ILE A 76 96.64 -36.57 -59.31
CA ILE A 76 95.98 -36.52 -57.99
C ILE A 76 95.96 -35.10 -57.41
N ASN A 77 97.08 -34.38 -57.48
CA ASN A 77 97.13 -33.00 -56.99
C ASN A 77 96.22 -32.07 -57.78
N LEU A 78 96.12 -32.24 -59.11
CA LEU A 78 95.17 -31.48 -59.93
C LEU A 78 93.71 -31.77 -59.52
N LEU A 79 93.37 -33.02 -59.23
CA LEU A 79 92.02 -33.39 -58.76
C LEU A 79 91.72 -32.79 -57.38
N ILE A 80 92.70 -32.78 -56.47
CA ILE A 80 92.56 -32.16 -55.14
C ILE A 80 92.40 -30.64 -55.26
N ASP A 81 93.22 -29.99 -56.08
CA ASP A 81 93.14 -28.56 -56.33
C ASP A 81 91.79 -28.16 -56.95
N ASP A 82 91.27 -28.96 -57.89
CA ASP A 82 89.92 -28.79 -58.44
C ASP A 82 88.84 -28.88 -57.36
N CYS A 83 88.96 -29.84 -56.43
CA CYS A 83 88.01 -29.96 -55.32
C CYS A 83 88.08 -28.76 -54.37
N PHE A 84 89.29 -28.31 -54.00
CA PHE A 84 89.46 -27.12 -53.17
C PHE A 84 88.94 -25.86 -53.86
N ARG A 85 89.11 -25.71 -55.18
CA ARG A 85 88.50 -24.61 -55.95
C ARG A 85 86.97 -24.66 -55.89
N ALA A 86 86.37 -25.85 -56.03
CA ALA A 86 84.91 -26.01 -55.91
C ALA A 86 84.42 -25.66 -54.49
N ILE A 87 85.14 -26.10 -53.46
CA ILE A 87 84.87 -25.78 -52.04
C ILE A 87 85.02 -24.28 -51.77
N ASP A 88 86.10 -23.65 -52.23
CA ASP A 88 86.33 -22.22 -52.05
C ASP A 88 85.25 -21.40 -52.77
N TYR A 89 84.84 -21.82 -53.97
CA TYR A 89 83.72 -21.21 -54.67
C TYR A 89 82.41 -21.31 -53.88
N LEU A 90 82.08 -22.47 -53.30
CA LEU A 90 80.88 -22.65 -52.48
C LEU A 90 80.94 -21.85 -51.19
N ARG A 91 82.10 -21.83 -50.51
CA ARG A 91 82.32 -21.00 -49.32
C ARG A 91 82.17 -19.52 -49.63
N ASP A 92 82.76 -19.04 -50.72
CA ASP A 92 82.68 -17.63 -51.12
C ASP A 92 81.25 -17.26 -51.53
N ARG A 93 80.51 -18.19 -52.16
CA ARG A 93 79.08 -18.04 -52.45
C ARG A 93 78.24 -17.98 -51.18
N GLU A 94 78.44 -18.89 -50.23
CA GLU A 94 77.75 -18.88 -48.92
C GLU A 94 78.06 -17.58 -48.17
N GLN A 95 79.33 -17.15 -48.16
CA GLN A 95 79.75 -15.91 -47.53
C GLN A 95 79.09 -14.69 -48.20
N LYS A 96 79.06 -14.61 -49.53
CA LYS A 96 78.36 -13.53 -50.25
C LYS A 96 76.87 -13.54 -49.94
N GLN A 97 76.22 -14.70 -49.94
CA GLN A 97 74.81 -14.82 -49.58
C GLN A 97 74.55 -14.40 -48.13
N PHE A 98 75.43 -14.76 -47.20
CA PHE A 98 75.37 -14.32 -45.82
C PHE A 98 75.55 -12.80 -45.71
N GLU A 99 76.48 -12.21 -46.44
CA GLU A 99 76.72 -10.76 -46.43
C GLU A 99 75.57 -9.97 -47.05
N GLU A 100 75.01 -10.43 -48.17
CA GLU A 100 73.83 -9.86 -48.79
C GLU A 100 72.61 -9.97 -47.88
N ALA A 101 72.35 -11.15 -47.30
CA ALA A 101 71.27 -11.35 -46.34
C ALA A 101 71.48 -10.50 -45.08
N SER A 102 72.71 -10.44 -44.54
CA SER A 102 73.05 -9.61 -43.39
C SER A 102 72.80 -8.14 -43.68
N ARG A 103 73.18 -7.65 -44.86
CA ARG A 103 72.98 -6.26 -45.27
C ARG A 103 71.50 -5.95 -45.43
N SER A 104 70.75 -6.78 -46.15
CA SER A 104 69.31 -6.60 -46.34
C SER A 104 68.55 -6.64 -45.00
N ASN A 105 68.90 -7.58 -44.12
CA ASN A 105 68.33 -7.66 -42.78
C ASN A 105 68.65 -6.42 -41.94
N PHE A 106 69.90 -5.92 -42.01
CA PHE A 106 70.29 -4.69 -41.33
C PHE A 106 69.49 -3.48 -41.85
N GLU A 107 69.40 -3.31 -43.17
CA GLU A 107 68.64 -2.22 -43.80
C GLU A 107 67.15 -2.25 -43.42
N ARG A 108 66.57 -3.43 -43.20
CA ARG A 108 65.18 -3.60 -42.73
C ARG A 108 65.02 -3.28 -41.24
N ILE A 109 65.91 -3.78 -40.39
CA ILE A 109 65.72 -3.76 -38.93
C ILE A 109 66.25 -2.47 -38.28
N ALA A 110 67.34 -1.90 -38.80
CA ALA A 110 67.91 -0.66 -38.30
C ALA A 110 66.88 0.49 -38.16
N PRO A 111 66.03 0.79 -39.16
CA PRO A 111 65.03 1.85 -39.01
C PRO A 111 63.99 1.53 -37.93
N MET A 112 63.61 0.26 -37.74
CA MET A 112 62.67 -0.13 -36.68
C MET A 112 63.27 0.07 -35.28
N VAL A 113 64.57 -0.18 -35.12
CA VAL A 113 65.29 0.07 -33.86
C VAL A 113 65.41 1.55 -33.58
N GLU A 114 65.73 2.36 -34.58
CA GLU A 114 65.78 3.82 -34.40
C GLU A 114 64.40 4.41 -34.13
N GLU A 115 63.33 3.87 -34.74
CA GLU A 115 61.95 4.25 -34.40
C GLU A 115 61.60 3.86 -32.96
N ALA A 116 61.96 2.65 -32.52
CA ALA A 116 61.74 2.19 -31.15
C ALA A 116 62.48 3.06 -30.14
N HIS A 117 63.72 3.42 -30.48
CA HIS A 117 64.52 4.36 -29.72
C HIS A 117 63.84 5.73 -29.68
N ALA A 118 63.41 6.32 -30.79
CA ALA A 118 62.71 7.59 -30.83
C ALA A 118 61.42 7.57 -29.98
N LYS A 119 60.59 6.53 -30.13
CA LYS A 119 59.36 6.34 -29.33
C LYS A 119 59.64 6.25 -27.84
N ALA A 120 60.77 5.66 -27.42
CA ALA A 120 61.14 5.63 -26.01
C ALA A 120 61.39 7.03 -25.42
N PHE A 121 61.86 7.98 -26.23
CA PHE A 121 62.10 9.37 -25.82
C PHE A 121 60.85 10.24 -25.93
N ASP A 122 60.11 10.11 -27.04
CA ASP A 122 59.13 11.12 -27.43
C ASP A 122 57.67 10.68 -27.23
N SER A 123 57.39 9.37 -27.11
CA SER A 123 56.01 8.89 -26.95
C SER A 123 55.42 9.35 -25.62
N GLU A 124 54.18 9.84 -25.62
CA GLU A 124 53.41 10.12 -24.40
C GLU A 124 52.98 8.82 -23.71
N ASP A 125 52.61 7.79 -24.49
CA ASP A 125 52.25 6.48 -23.97
C ASP A 125 53.48 5.57 -23.84
N ILE A 126 53.91 5.37 -22.59
CA ILE A 126 55.04 4.49 -22.23
C ILE A 126 54.72 3.02 -22.55
N ARG A 127 53.45 2.60 -22.44
CA ARG A 127 53.03 1.22 -22.67
C ARG A 127 53.08 0.88 -24.15
N GLU A 128 52.55 1.74 -25.00
CA GLU A 128 52.62 1.55 -26.45
C GLU A 128 54.07 1.48 -26.93
N ALA A 129 54.93 2.40 -26.46
CA ALA A 129 56.35 2.38 -26.78
C ALA A 129 57.05 1.10 -26.29
N TRP A 130 56.68 0.60 -25.12
CA TRP A 130 57.21 -0.66 -24.57
C TRP A 130 56.82 -1.87 -25.43
N ASP A 131 55.55 -1.97 -25.80
CA ASP A 131 55.03 -3.06 -26.63
C ASP A 131 55.68 -3.03 -28.03
N PHE A 132 55.92 -1.83 -28.58
CA PHE A 132 56.67 -1.65 -29.82
C PHE A 132 58.12 -2.15 -29.71
N CYS A 133 58.84 -1.79 -28.65
CA CYS A 133 60.19 -2.30 -28.39
C CYS A 133 60.23 -3.82 -28.27
N ILE A 134 59.22 -4.44 -27.65
CA ILE A 134 59.09 -5.90 -27.60
C ILE A 134 58.88 -6.48 -29.00
N GLY A 135 58.01 -5.87 -29.82
CA GLY A 135 57.79 -6.29 -31.21
C GLY A 135 59.10 -6.29 -32.01
N VAL A 136 59.86 -5.20 -31.92
CA VAL A 136 61.18 -5.08 -32.57
C VAL A 136 62.16 -6.16 -32.05
N GLN A 137 62.15 -6.43 -30.73
CA GLN A 137 62.98 -7.50 -30.16
C GLN A 137 62.62 -8.89 -30.69
N GLN A 138 61.35 -9.16 -31.00
CA GLN A 138 60.94 -10.43 -31.63
C GLN A 138 61.42 -10.53 -33.07
N GLU A 139 61.35 -9.44 -33.84
CA GLU A 139 61.89 -9.35 -35.20
C GLU A 139 63.41 -9.59 -35.25
N PHE A 140 64.14 -9.32 -34.18
CA PHE A 140 65.56 -9.62 -34.04
C PHE A 140 65.87 -11.12 -33.93
N ARG A 141 64.92 -11.94 -33.47
CA ARG A 141 65.20 -13.34 -33.13
C ARG A 141 65.38 -14.17 -34.40
N GLY A 142 66.53 -14.84 -34.51
CA GLY A 142 66.84 -15.75 -35.60
C GLY A 142 67.36 -15.10 -36.89
N VAL A 143 67.48 -13.77 -36.93
CA VAL A 143 67.97 -13.06 -38.11
C VAL A 143 69.48 -13.23 -38.27
N ARG A 144 69.91 -13.57 -39.49
CA ARG A 144 71.33 -13.68 -39.85
C ARG A 144 71.91 -12.28 -40.10
N MET A 145 72.87 -11.88 -39.29
CA MET A 145 73.61 -10.61 -39.42
C MET A 145 75.05 -10.79 -38.95
N LYS A 146 75.95 -9.90 -39.41
CA LYS A 146 77.30 -9.75 -38.85
C LYS A 146 77.20 -9.41 -37.35
N LYS A 147 78.11 -9.99 -36.56
CA LYS A 147 78.09 -9.89 -35.10
C LYS A 147 78.12 -8.44 -34.64
N GLU A 148 78.95 -7.62 -35.27
CA GLU A 148 79.15 -6.21 -34.93
C GLU A 148 77.87 -5.40 -35.17
N THR A 149 77.21 -5.59 -36.33
CA THR A 149 75.95 -4.91 -36.64
C THR A 149 74.81 -5.33 -35.71
N ARG A 150 74.79 -6.60 -35.32
CA ARG A 150 73.82 -7.15 -34.39
C ARG A 150 74.00 -6.53 -33.00
N GLU A 151 75.21 -6.55 -32.47
CA GLU A 151 75.54 -5.96 -31.16
C GLU A 151 75.21 -4.47 -31.10
N LEU A 152 75.51 -3.71 -32.16
CA LEU A 152 75.16 -2.30 -32.27
C LEU A 152 73.66 -2.06 -32.10
N LEU A 153 72.84 -2.77 -32.88
CA LEU A 153 71.39 -2.58 -32.82
C LEU A 153 70.78 -3.09 -31.50
N TYR A 154 71.32 -4.17 -30.90
CA TYR A 154 70.89 -4.61 -29.58
C TYR A 154 71.20 -3.61 -28.49
N ALA A 155 72.40 -3.02 -28.49
CA ALA A 155 72.77 -1.98 -27.54
C ALA A 155 71.81 -0.79 -27.62
N ARG A 156 71.45 -0.39 -28.85
CA ARG A 156 70.50 0.69 -29.10
C ARG A 156 69.08 0.38 -28.62
N LEU A 157 68.58 -0.83 -28.88
CA LEU A 157 67.27 -1.27 -28.40
C LEU A 157 67.26 -1.39 -26.86
N GLN A 158 68.36 -1.82 -26.25
CA GLN A 158 68.50 -1.91 -24.80
C GLN A 158 68.46 -0.52 -24.14
N GLU A 159 69.13 0.47 -24.73
CA GLU A 159 69.04 1.89 -24.32
C GLU A 159 67.58 2.38 -24.32
N ALA A 160 66.81 2.03 -25.35
CA ALA A 160 65.38 2.36 -25.44
C ALA A 160 64.57 1.73 -24.29
N PHE A 161 64.79 0.45 -23.97
CA PHE A 161 64.13 -0.21 -22.83
C PHE A 161 64.50 0.42 -21.49
N ASP A 162 65.78 0.73 -21.27
CA ASP A 162 66.22 1.32 -20.01
C ASP A 162 65.69 2.75 -19.84
N ARG A 163 65.57 3.50 -20.94
CA ARG A 163 64.89 4.81 -20.94
C ARG A 163 63.41 4.68 -20.56
N LEU A 164 62.69 3.72 -21.13
CA LEU A 164 61.29 3.46 -20.78
C LEU A 164 61.13 3.05 -19.30
N LYS A 165 62.04 2.22 -18.77
CA LYS A 165 62.04 1.87 -17.33
C LYS A 165 62.23 3.10 -16.46
N GLN A 166 63.17 3.98 -16.81
CA GLN A 166 63.39 5.24 -16.07
C GLN A 166 62.15 6.13 -16.11
N ARG A 167 61.55 6.35 -17.28
CA ARG A 167 60.33 7.14 -17.42
C ARG A 167 59.18 6.56 -16.61
N LYS A 168 58.99 5.23 -16.66
CA LYS A 168 57.99 4.53 -15.84
C LYS A 168 58.24 4.71 -14.35
N ALA A 169 59.49 4.63 -13.89
CA ALA A 169 59.83 4.85 -12.49
C ALA A 169 59.55 6.29 -12.03
N VAL A 170 59.84 7.29 -12.87
CA VAL A 170 59.51 8.69 -12.62
C VAL A 170 58.00 8.88 -12.54
N GLN A 171 57.25 8.37 -13.53
CA GLN A 171 55.78 8.45 -13.55
C GLN A 171 55.15 7.79 -12.32
N MET A 172 55.65 6.63 -11.90
CA MET A 172 55.17 5.95 -10.68
C MET A 172 55.46 6.78 -9.43
N LYS A 173 56.64 7.41 -9.35
CA LYS A 173 57.01 8.27 -8.22
C LYS A 173 56.17 9.55 -8.18
N GLU A 174 55.92 10.16 -9.34
CA GLU A 174 55.02 11.32 -9.47
C GLU A 174 53.59 10.96 -9.10
N GLN A 175 53.08 9.82 -9.58
CA GLN A 175 51.77 9.30 -9.20
C GLN A 175 51.69 9.03 -7.69
N GLN A 176 52.73 8.46 -7.10
CA GLN A 176 52.78 8.21 -5.67
C GLN A 176 52.76 9.52 -4.87
N LEU A 177 53.58 10.50 -5.24
CA LEU A 177 53.61 11.82 -4.60
C LEU A 177 52.26 12.53 -4.73
N GLN A 178 51.64 12.48 -5.92
CA GLN A 178 50.32 13.04 -6.15
C GLN A 178 49.24 12.30 -5.33
N SER A 179 49.32 10.98 -5.24
CA SER A 179 48.41 10.17 -4.41
C SER A 179 48.54 10.51 -2.92
N GLU A 180 49.76 10.71 -2.42
CA GLU A 180 50.02 11.11 -1.05
C GLU A 180 49.47 12.52 -0.77
N LYS A 181 49.60 13.45 -1.72
CA LYS A 181 49.01 14.79 -1.62
C LYS A 181 47.48 14.74 -1.62
N ASP A 182 46.87 14.03 -2.58
CA ASP A 182 45.42 13.85 -2.64
C ASP A 182 44.90 13.15 -1.37
N GLN A 183 45.66 12.21 -0.80
CA GLN A 183 45.35 11.59 0.49
C GLN A 183 45.33 12.62 1.61
N GLN A 184 46.35 13.47 1.71
CA GLN A 184 46.42 14.52 2.74
C GLN A 184 45.26 15.51 2.65
N GLU A 185 44.77 15.79 1.44
CA GLU A 185 43.62 16.66 1.21
C GLU A 185 42.28 15.97 1.55
N MET A 186 42.12 14.69 1.18
CA MET A 186 40.85 13.96 1.37
C MET A 186 40.64 13.40 2.77
N LEU A 187 41.72 12.95 3.42
CA LEU A 187 41.64 12.33 4.74
C LEU A 187 40.90 13.20 5.78
N PRO A 188 41.19 14.50 5.96
CA PRO A 188 40.46 15.33 6.93
C PRO A 188 38.99 15.51 6.56
N VAL A 189 38.64 15.49 5.26
CA VAL A 189 37.24 15.58 4.84
C VAL A 189 36.50 14.28 5.18
N ILE A 190 37.12 13.12 4.94
CA ILE A 190 36.56 11.81 5.33
C ILE A 190 36.42 11.73 6.85
N GLU A 191 37.42 12.17 7.62
CA GLU A 191 37.35 12.22 9.08
C GLU A 191 36.22 13.15 9.56
N GLY A 192 36.02 14.28 8.90
CA GLY A 192 34.89 15.16 9.16
C GLY A 192 33.54 14.50 8.85
N LEU A 193 33.45 13.69 7.79
CA LEU A 193 32.24 12.92 7.47
C LEU A 193 31.98 11.81 8.50
N VAL A 194 33.02 11.13 8.99
CA VAL A 194 32.92 10.15 10.09
C VAL A 194 32.38 10.81 11.35
N GLN A 195 32.94 11.96 11.75
CA GLN A 195 32.46 12.72 12.92
C GLN A 195 31.01 13.21 12.73
N THR A 196 30.68 13.66 11.52
CA THR A 196 29.31 14.07 11.17
C THR A 196 28.35 12.90 11.30
N ALA A 197 28.74 11.70 10.84
CA ALA A 197 27.94 10.48 10.95
C ALA A 197 27.59 10.13 12.40
N GLU A 198 28.54 10.32 13.33
CA GLU A 198 28.35 10.07 14.76
C GLU A 198 27.32 11.01 15.41
N HIS A 199 27.12 12.22 14.88
CA HIS A 199 26.29 13.25 15.53
C HIS A 199 25.09 13.70 14.71
N THR A 200 25.01 13.34 13.43
CA THR A 200 23.90 13.75 12.55
C THR A 200 22.57 13.16 13.01
N ALA A 201 21.52 13.97 12.86
CA ALA A 201 20.12 13.55 12.91
C ALA A 201 19.57 13.24 11.50
N ASP A 202 20.17 13.81 10.45
CA ASP A 202 19.80 13.50 9.06
C ASP A 202 20.73 12.43 8.49
N ILE A 203 20.33 11.18 8.70
CA ILE A 203 21.05 10.00 8.19
C ILE A 203 21.07 9.99 6.65
N SER A 204 20.02 10.49 6.00
CA SER A 204 19.88 10.42 4.54
C SER A 204 20.85 11.37 3.85
N GLU A 205 20.95 12.62 4.34
CA GLU A 205 21.89 13.59 3.79
C GLU A 205 23.33 13.13 3.98
N SER A 206 23.68 12.67 5.19
CA SER A 206 25.03 12.18 5.49
C SER A 206 25.40 10.95 4.66
N TRP A 207 24.44 10.05 4.38
CA TRP A 207 24.66 8.90 3.50
C TRP A 207 25.00 9.33 2.08
N GLN A 208 24.29 10.31 1.54
CA GLN A 208 24.56 10.84 0.20
C GLN A 208 25.95 11.50 0.11
N GLN A 209 26.33 12.30 1.11
CA GLN A 209 27.66 12.91 1.16
C GLN A 209 28.78 11.87 1.14
N MET A 210 28.58 10.72 1.79
CA MET A 210 29.54 9.62 1.75
C MET A 210 29.61 8.95 0.37
N ILE A 211 28.48 8.75 -0.32
CA ILE A 211 28.47 8.25 -1.70
C ILE A 211 29.25 9.19 -2.61
N ASP A 212 28.99 10.49 -2.52
CA ASP A 212 29.68 11.49 -3.33
C ASP A 212 31.19 11.49 -3.05
N MET A 213 31.59 11.32 -1.79
CA MET A 213 33.00 11.16 -1.42
C MET A 213 33.61 9.86 -1.98
N GLN A 214 32.88 8.75 -1.92
CA GLN A 214 33.32 7.48 -2.50
C GLN A 214 33.60 7.62 -4.00
N GLN A 215 32.71 8.29 -4.72
CA GLN A 215 32.88 8.55 -6.14
C GLN A 215 34.10 9.45 -6.41
N LYS A 216 34.29 10.52 -5.62
CA LYS A 216 35.49 11.37 -5.72
C LYS A 216 36.80 10.59 -5.51
N ILE A 217 36.81 9.61 -4.61
CA ILE A 217 37.97 8.72 -4.39
C ILE A 217 38.22 7.83 -5.62
N HIS A 218 37.17 7.35 -6.28
CA HIS A 218 37.28 6.52 -7.48
C HIS A 218 37.78 7.29 -8.71
N GLU A 219 37.38 8.55 -8.86
CA GLU A 219 37.76 9.41 -9.98
C GLU A 219 39.23 9.88 -9.92
N LYS A 220 39.87 9.83 -8.75
CA LYS A 220 41.28 10.21 -8.58
C LYS A 220 42.24 9.06 -8.94
N ASN A 221 43.38 9.44 -9.55
CA ASN A 221 44.49 8.55 -9.92
C ASN A 221 45.36 8.11 -8.72
N LEU A 222 44.70 7.65 -7.65
CA LEU A 222 45.34 7.20 -6.43
C LEU A 222 46.06 5.86 -6.61
N SER A 223 47.15 5.67 -5.87
CA SER A 223 47.76 4.35 -5.71
C SER A 223 46.77 3.37 -5.06
N PRO A 224 46.85 2.06 -5.36
CA PRO A 224 45.91 1.07 -4.81
C PRO A 224 45.87 1.05 -3.28
N GLU A 225 47.02 1.26 -2.63
CA GLU A 225 47.13 1.27 -1.17
C GLU A 225 46.46 2.49 -0.53
N VAL A 226 46.66 3.68 -1.10
CA VAL A 226 46.04 4.92 -0.63
C VAL A 226 44.53 4.87 -0.82
N ARG A 227 44.08 4.44 -2.01
CA ARG A 227 42.65 4.28 -2.31
C ARG A 227 41.98 3.35 -1.30
N LYS A 228 42.57 2.19 -1.02
CA LYS A 228 42.05 1.24 -0.04
C LYS A 228 41.92 1.86 1.35
N LYS A 229 42.96 2.55 1.84
CA LYS A 229 42.93 3.22 3.15
C LYS A 229 41.80 4.26 3.27
N LEU A 230 41.59 5.08 2.24
CA LEU A 230 40.53 6.09 2.24
C LEU A 230 39.13 5.43 2.22
N LEU A 231 38.95 4.38 1.41
CA LEU A 231 37.70 3.64 1.33
C LEU A 231 37.38 2.88 2.64
N ASP A 232 38.37 2.26 3.27
CA ASP A 232 38.20 1.58 4.56
C ASP A 232 37.72 2.57 5.64
N LYS A 233 38.29 3.78 5.68
CA LYS A 233 37.84 4.86 6.59
C LYS A 233 36.43 5.35 6.29
N LEU A 234 36.08 5.50 5.02
CA LEU A 234 34.73 5.89 4.62
C LEU A 234 33.71 4.78 4.96
N GLN A 235 34.12 3.51 4.89
CA GLN A 235 33.30 2.36 5.26
C GLN A 235 32.97 2.32 6.76
N ASP A 236 33.88 2.77 7.62
CA ASP A 236 33.61 2.96 9.05
C ASP A 236 32.42 3.92 9.25
N ALA A 237 32.39 5.03 8.49
CA ALA A 237 31.32 6.03 8.54
C ALA A 237 29.96 5.44 8.09
N PHE A 238 29.93 4.66 7.01
CA PHE A 238 28.73 3.95 6.58
C PHE A 238 28.22 2.95 7.63
N THR A 239 29.14 2.28 8.33
CA THR A 239 28.79 1.33 9.39
C THR A 239 28.13 2.04 10.57
N ILE A 240 28.64 3.21 10.97
CA ILE A 240 28.04 4.06 12.01
C ILE A 240 26.62 4.49 11.62
N LEU A 241 26.43 5.01 10.39
CA LEU A 241 25.10 5.41 9.90
C LEU A 241 24.13 4.23 9.85
N LYS A 242 24.61 3.05 9.45
CA LYS A 242 23.77 1.84 9.41
C LYS A 242 23.28 1.46 10.81
N ILE A 243 24.16 1.44 11.81
CA ILE A 243 23.79 1.15 13.21
C ILE A 243 22.77 2.16 13.70
N LYS A 244 22.98 3.46 13.46
CA LYS A 244 22.01 4.50 13.86
C LYS A 244 20.65 4.31 13.21
N ARG A 245 20.62 4.00 11.90
CA ARG A 245 19.37 3.76 11.18
C ARG A 245 18.62 2.55 11.76
N GLU A 246 19.34 1.50 12.13
CA GLU A 246 18.76 0.33 12.80
C GLU A 246 18.20 0.73 14.17
N GLN A 247 18.92 1.52 14.97
CA GLN A 247 18.46 2.03 16.26
C GLN A 247 17.21 2.92 16.14
N GLU A 248 17.16 3.86 15.19
CA GLU A 248 15.97 4.68 14.94
C GLU A 248 14.78 3.83 14.53
N SER A 249 15.00 2.84 13.67
CA SER A 249 13.97 1.87 13.29
C SER A 249 13.47 1.08 14.50
N GLU A 250 14.35 0.60 15.38
CA GLU A 250 13.98 -0.08 16.62
C GLU A 250 13.20 0.83 17.57
N LEU A 251 13.61 2.09 17.74
CA LEU A 251 12.88 3.07 18.54
C LEU A 251 11.49 3.35 17.99
N LEU A 252 11.34 3.47 16.67
CA LEU A 252 10.05 3.64 16.01
C LEU A 252 9.17 2.39 16.17
N LYS A 253 9.73 1.18 16.05
CA LYS A 253 9.03 -0.08 16.33
C LYS A 253 8.58 -0.15 17.78
N GLY A 254 9.44 0.23 18.73
CA GLY A 254 9.11 0.31 20.15
C GLY A 254 7.94 1.26 20.42
N LYS A 255 8.00 2.49 19.89
CA LYS A 255 6.89 3.47 19.98
C LYS A 255 5.61 2.95 19.32
N ALA A 256 5.72 2.28 18.18
CA ALA A 256 4.58 1.70 17.48
C ALA A 256 3.91 0.58 18.30
N SER A 257 4.72 -0.25 18.97
CA SER A 257 4.26 -1.29 19.90
C SER A 257 3.54 -0.67 21.11
N ASP A 258 4.12 0.36 21.74
CA ASP A 258 3.49 1.07 22.86
C ASP A 258 2.15 1.71 22.45
N ASN A 259 2.10 2.32 21.26
CA ASN A 259 0.87 2.86 20.68
C ASN A 259 -0.17 1.76 20.42
N ALA A 260 0.24 0.59 19.94
CA ALA A 260 -0.65 -0.54 19.71
C ALA A 260 -1.30 -1.01 21.02
N ILE A 261 -0.51 -1.13 22.10
CA ILE A 261 -1.02 -1.46 23.45
C ILE A 261 -2.01 -0.40 23.94
N HIS A 262 -1.75 0.89 23.67
CA HIS A 262 -2.66 1.96 24.05
C HIS A 262 -4.00 1.87 23.31
N ILE A 263 -3.96 1.71 21.98
CA ILE A 263 -5.18 1.56 21.17
C ILE A 263 -5.93 0.28 21.56
N GLU A 264 -5.24 -0.82 21.84
CA GLU A 264 -5.86 -2.06 22.29
C GLU A 264 -6.68 -1.84 23.58
N LYS A 265 -6.14 -1.10 24.56
CA LYS A 265 -6.89 -0.77 25.78
C LYS A 265 -8.14 0.07 25.49
N MET A 266 -8.02 1.07 24.62
CA MET A 266 -9.19 1.86 24.21
C MET A 266 -10.22 1.00 23.48
N LEU A 267 -9.76 0.03 22.68
CA LEU A 267 -10.60 -0.86 21.90
C LEU A 267 -11.37 -1.84 22.76
N VAL A 268 -10.74 -2.42 23.79
CA VAL A 268 -11.44 -3.26 24.78
C VAL A 268 -12.58 -2.50 25.45
N GLU A 269 -12.35 -1.24 25.84
CA GLU A 269 -13.42 -0.40 26.40
C GLU A 269 -14.47 -0.05 25.34
N GLY A 270 -14.06 0.26 24.12
CA GLY A 270 -14.96 0.55 22.99
C GLY A 270 -15.86 -0.64 22.63
N GLU A 271 -15.32 -1.86 22.63
CA GLU A 271 -16.04 -3.12 22.42
C GLU A 271 -17.10 -3.33 23.52
N LYS A 272 -16.73 -3.08 24.79
CA LYS A 272 -17.66 -3.15 25.92
C LYS A 272 -18.79 -2.13 25.78
N VAL A 273 -18.46 -0.87 25.48
CA VAL A 273 -19.43 0.20 25.28
C VAL A 273 -20.37 -0.12 24.10
N ALA A 274 -19.83 -0.69 23.01
CA ALA A 274 -20.63 -1.13 21.86
C ALA A 274 -21.61 -2.26 22.23
N ALA A 275 -21.18 -3.20 23.07
CA ALA A 275 -21.98 -4.34 23.50
C ALA A 275 -23.02 -4.01 24.58
N GLU A 276 -22.77 -3.04 25.46
CA GLU A 276 -23.58 -2.80 26.66
C GLU A 276 -24.37 -1.48 26.63
N SER A 277 -23.89 -0.42 25.98
CA SER A 277 -24.50 0.92 26.09
C SER A 277 -25.93 0.97 25.58
N GLU A 278 -26.79 1.72 26.30
CA GLU A 278 -28.16 2.09 25.87
C GLU A 278 -28.16 3.37 25.01
N HIS A 279 -27.07 4.15 25.07
CA HIS A 279 -26.90 5.42 24.37
C HIS A 279 -26.05 5.21 23.10
N PHE A 280 -26.70 4.77 22.02
CA PHE A 280 -26.03 4.46 20.75
C PHE A 280 -25.14 5.58 20.20
N ARG A 281 -25.51 6.85 20.43
CA ARG A 281 -24.74 8.01 19.97
C ARG A 281 -23.40 8.14 20.69
N GLU A 282 -23.40 8.00 22.02
CA GLU A 282 -22.18 8.06 22.83
C GLU A 282 -21.24 6.90 22.49
N ALA A 283 -21.80 5.69 22.34
CA ALA A 283 -21.03 4.53 21.89
C ALA A 283 -20.39 4.74 20.51
N PHE A 284 -21.13 5.31 19.56
CA PHE A 284 -20.62 5.63 18.23
C PHE A 284 -19.50 6.67 18.28
N ASP A 285 -19.66 7.72 19.09
CA ASP A 285 -18.65 8.77 19.25
C ASP A 285 -17.36 8.21 19.89
N THR A 286 -17.46 7.30 20.86
CA THR A 286 -16.31 6.58 21.43
C THR A 286 -15.55 5.78 20.37
N LEU A 287 -16.25 4.94 19.58
CA LEU A 287 -15.61 4.16 18.51
C LEU A 287 -14.97 5.06 17.44
N LYS A 288 -15.59 6.21 17.13
CA LYS A 288 -15.03 7.21 16.22
C LYS A 288 -13.77 7.86 16.80
N GLY A 289 -13.72 8.11 18.10
CA GLY A 289 -12.52 8.57 18.80
C GLY A 289 -11.36 7.57 18.66
N ILE A 290 -11.65 6.27 18.82
CA ILE A 290 -10.67 5.20 18.59
C ILE A 290 -10.21 5.19 17.13
N GLN A 291 -11.14 5.32 16.16
CA GLN A 291 -10.80 5.40 14.74
C GLN A 291 -9.87 6.59 14.42
N GLN A 292 -10.06 7.72 15.09
CA GLN A 292 -9.18 8.88 14.95
C GLN A 292 -7.78 8.60 15.53
N ALA A 293 -7.68 7.91 16.67
CA ALA A 293 -6.41 7.49 17.25
C ALA A 293 -5.57 6.62 16.28
N PHE A 294 -6.21 5.73 15.51
CA PHE A 294 -5.52 4.96 14.44
C PHE A 294 -4.87 5.81 13.34
N ARG A 295 -5.32 7.06 13.15
CA ARG A 295 -4.75 7.99 12.16
C ARG A 295 -3.59 8.78 12.73
N GLU A 296 -3.63 9.06 14.03
CA GLU A 296 -2.65 9.89 14.73
C GLU A 296 -1.43 9.08 15.19
N TYR A 297 -1.65 7.83 15.61
CA TYR A 297 -0.58 6.97 16.08
C TYR A 297 0.07 6.18 14.95
N ALA A 298 1.41 6.12 14.96
CA ALA A 298 2.18 5.21 14.14
C ALA A 298 2.05 3.79 14.73
N LEU A 299 1.72 2.82 13.87
CA LEU A 299 1.51 1.41 14.20
C LEU A 299 2.25 0.54 13.18
N LEU A 300 2.63 -0.67 13.60
CA LEU A 300 3.07 -1.69 12.67
C LEU A 300 1.90 -2.15 11.80
N ALA A 301 2.20 -2.63 10.60
CA ALA A 301 1.18 -3.03 9.64
C ALA A 301 0.33 -4.17 10.19
N GLU A 302 0.96 -5.16 10.84
CA GLU A 302 0.28 -6.32 11.42
C GLU A 302 -0.67 -5.90 12.56
N ASP A 303 -0.20 -5.08 13.50
CA ASP A 303 -1.01 -4.59 14.63
C ASP A 303 -2.17 -3.72 14.14
N ARG A 304 -1.91 -2.88 13.14
CA ARG A 304 -2.92 -2.00 12.56
C ARG A 304 -4.06 -2.80 11.93
N GLU A 305 -3.74 -3.83 11.16
CA GLU A 305 -4.75 -4.69 10.52
C GLU A 305 -5.60 -5.42 11.57
N MET A 306 -4.94 -6.05 12.55
CA MET A 306 -5.60 -6.81 13.61
C MET A 306 -6.52 -5.93 14.47
N LEU A 307 -6.02 -4.79 14.97
CA LEU A 307 -6.79 -3.89 15.81
C LEU A 307 -7.91 -3.20 15.01
N TYR A 308 -7.69 -2.88 13.73
CA TYR A 308 -8.72 -2.27 12.89
C TYR A 308 -9.86 -3.24 12.58
N GLY A 309 -9.56 -4.53 12.37
CA GLY A 309 -10.59 -5.58 12.22
C GLY A 309 -11.48 -5.68 13.45
N ARG A 310 -10.90 -5.64 14.66
CA ARG A 310 -11.65 -5.58 15.93
C ARG A 310 -12.54 -4.33 16.04
N LEU A 311 -12.03 -3.16 15.63
CA LEU A 311 -12.82 -1.93 15.59
C LEU A 311 -14.02 -2.05 14.64
N GLN A 312 -13.86 -2.68 13.48
CA GLN A 312 -14.96 -2.94 12.56
C GLN A 312 -16.03 -3.82 13.19
N VAL A 313 -15.64 -4.91 13.85
CA VAL A 313 -16.56 -5.80 14.58
C VAL A 313 -17.32 -5.04 15.67
N ALA A 314 -16.67 -4.12 16.38
CA ALA A 314 -17.34 -3.28 17.38
C ALA A 314 -18.39 -2.35 16.75
N PHE A 315 -18.10 -1.73 15.60
CA PHE A 315 -19.08 -0.93 14.86
C PHE A 315 -20.27 -1.78 14.34
N GLU A 316 -20.00 -2.98 13.82
CA GLU A 316 -21.03 -3.92 13.37
C GLU A 316 -21.94 -4.33 14.53
N THR A 317 -21.35 -4.70 15.67
CA THR A 317 -22.09 -5.06 16.89
C THR A 317 -23.02 -3.92 17.33
N LEU A 318 -22.51 -2.68 17.35
CA LEU A 318 -23.31 -1.51 17.72
C LEU A 318 -24.47 -1.30 16.75
N LYS A 319 -24.23 -1.44 15.44
CA LYS A 319 -25.23 -1.29 14.39
C LYS A 319 -26.32 -2.35 14.48
N GLU A 320 -25.94 -3.61 14.68
CA GLU A 320 -26.90 -4.71 14.84
C GLU A 320 -27.81 -4.50 16.06
N ARG A 321 -27.24 -4.07 17.20
CA ARG A 321 -28.03 -3.72 18.39
C ARG A 321 -28.96 -2.54 18.14
N GLN A 322 -28.49 -1.52 17.43
CA GLN A 322 -29.32 -0.36 17.07
C GLN A 322 -30.49 -0.77 16.18
N ASP A 323 -30.24 -1.60 15.16
CA ASP A 323 -31.27 -2.12 14.26
C ASP A 323 -32.28 -3.00 15.03
N LEU A 324 -31.81 -3.85 15.94
CA LEU A 324 -32.68 -4.66 16.79
C LEU A 324 -33.57 -3.77 17.68
N TRP A 325 -32.99 -2.75 18.32
CA TRP A 325 -33.73 -1.80 19.14
C TRP A 325 -34.82 -1.06 18.35
N TYR A 326 -34.52 -0.62 17.12
CA TYR A 326 -35.53 0.00 16.26
C TYR A 326 -36.64 -0.99 15.87
N ARG A 327 -36.30 -2.25 15.55
CA ARG A 327 -37.29 -3.29 15.23
C ARG A 327 -38.18 -3.61 16.41
N GLU A 328 -37.63 -3.72 17.61
CA GLU A 328 -38.40 -3.96 18.84
C GLU A 328 -39.32 -2.79 19.16
N ARG A 329 -38.80 -1.56 19.07
CA ARG A 329 -39.61 -0.34 19.26
C ARG A 329 -40.74 -0.25 18.23
N ASP A 330 -40.49 -0.62 16.98
CA ASP A 330 -41.50 -0.59 15.93
C ASP A 330 -42.56 -1.69 16.14
N ARG A 331 -42.14 -2.89 16.54
CA ARG A 331 -43.06 -3.97 16.95
C ARG A 331 -43.94 -3.54 18.12
N GLU A 332 -43.35 -2.98 19.17
CA GLU A 332 -44.06 -2.44 20.34
C GLU A 332 -45.08 -1.38 19.89
N ALA A 333 -44.71 -0.48 18.97
CA ALA A 333 -45.60 0.53 18.43
C ALA A 333 -46.80 -0.05 17.67
N ILE A 334 -46.59 -1.09 16.86
CA ILE A 334 -47.64 -1.79 16.11
C ILE A 334 -48.58 -2.53 17.06
N GLU A 335 -48.05 -3.29 18.02
CA GLU A 335 -48.85 -4.03 19.01
C GLU A 335 -49.72 -3.08 19.85
N ASN A 336 -49.16 -1.94 20.25
CA ASN A 336 -49.88 -0.90 20.97
C ASN A 336 -51.01 -0.28 20.14
N TYR A 337 -50.76 -0.03 18.85
CA TYR A 337 -51.80 0.46 17.94
C TYR A 337 -52.95 -0.56 17.78
N GLU A 338 -52.62 -1.81 17.48
CA GLU A 338 -53.61 -2.89 17.31
C GLU A 338 -54.41 -3.15 18.60
N THR A 339 -53.83 -2.89 19.78
CA THR A 339 -54.53 -2.97 21.06
C THR A 339 -55.50 -1.80 21.28
N LEU A 340 -55.10 -0.57 20.94
CA LEU A 340 -55.90 0.64 21.19
C LEU A 340 -56.97 0.88 20.14
N LYS A 341 -56.71 0.53 18.88
CA LYS A 341 -57.65 0.68 17.75
C LYS A 341 -59.06 0.14 18.04
N PRO A 342 -59.25 -1.13 18.45
CA PRO A 342 -60.58 -1.66 18.73
C PRO A 342 -61.25 -0.96 19.92
N LEU A 343 -60.48 -0.52 20.94
CA LEU A 343 -61.04 0.21 22.07
C LEU A 343 -61.59 1.58 21.65
N VAL A 344 -60.87 2.30 20.78
CA VAL A 344 -61.32 3.58 20.23
C VAL A 344 -62.55 3.40 19.33
N GLU A 345 -62.58 2.34 18.51
CA GLU A 345 -63.71 2.04 17.63
C GLU A 345 -64.98 1.68 18.43
N VAL A 346 -64.85 0.84 19.46
CA VAL A 346 -65.95 0.56 20.41
C VAL A 346 -66.38 1.82 21.15
N GLY A 347 -65.43 2.69 21.54
CA GLY A 347 -65.72 3.98 22.16
C GLY A 347 -66.56 4.89 21.26
N LEU A 348 -66.17 4.99 19.99
CA LEU A 348 -66.89 5.75 18.96
C LEU A 348 -68.30 5.18 18.71
N GLU A 349 -68.43 3.87 18.59
CA GLU A 349 -69.73 3.22 18.41
C GLU A 349 -70.65 3.44 19.63
N ARG A 350 -70.12 3.34 20.85
CA ARG A 350 -70.87 3.66 22.08
C ARG A 350 -71.30 5.12 22.11
N ALA A 351 -70.47 6.06 21.69
CA ALA A 351 -70.83 7.46 21.58
C ALA A 351 -71.99 7.71 20.61
N GLN A 352 -72.06 6.93 19.52
CA GLN A 352 -73.12 7.03 18.51
C GLN A 352 -74.44 6.38 18.92
N LYS A 353 -74.41 5.27 19.67
CA LYS A 353 -75.61 4.45 19.95
C LYS A 353 -76.14 4.58 21.38
N SER A 354 -75.27 4.76 22.37
CA SER A 354 -75.67 4.71 23.79
C SER A 354 -76.53 5.91 24.18
N MET A 355 -77.50 5.68 25.06
CA MET A 355 -78.26 6.73 25.77
C MET A 355 -77.69 6.99 27.18
N GLU A 356 -76.68 6.22 27.60
CA GLU A 356 -75.99 6.39 28.88
C GLU A 356 -74.80 7.36 28.72
N PHE A 357 -75.09 8.66 28.56
CA PHE A 357 -74.08 9.68 28.23
C PHE A 357 -72.93 9.77 29.24
N LYS A 358 -73.23 9.74 30.55
CA LYS A 358 -72.22 9.82 31.61
C LYS A 358 -71.23 8.65 31.58
N LYS A 359 -71.75 7.41 31.55
CA LYS A 359 -70.93 6.18 31.48
C LYS A 359 -70.10 6.13 30.20
N THR A 360 -70.67 6.58 29.08
CA THR A 360 -69.95 6.65 27.80
C THR A 360 -68.80 7.65 27.86
N ARG A 361 -69.01 8.84 28.45
CA ARG A 361 -67.96 9.85 28.64
C ARG A 361 -66.83 9.35 29.54
N GLU A 362 -67.15 8.66 30.63
CA GLU A 362 -66.16 8.02 31.51
C GLU A 362 -65.39 6.91 30.78
N SER A 363 -66.05 6.14 29.91
CA SER A 363 -65.38 5.15 29.06
C SER A 363 -64.38 5.80 28.09
N LEU A 364 -64.76 6.90 27.44
CA LEU A 364 -63.87 7.63 26.53
C LEU A 364 -62.68 8.25 27.26
N LYS A 365 -62.88 8.79 28.48
CA LYS A 365 -61.78 9.28 29.33
C LYS A 365 -60.79 8.17 29.69
N ARG A 366 -61.27 6.98 30.06
CA ARG A 366 -60.41 5.82 30.32
C ARG A 366 -59.61 5.41 29.09
N ILE A 367 -60.20 5.47 27.90
CA ILE A 367 -59.48 5.22 26.64
C ILE A 367 -58.39 6.29 26.44
N GLN A 368 -58.71 7.58 26.64
CA GLN A 368 -57.75 8.69 26.53
C GLN A 368 -56.56 8.55 27.49
N GLU A 369 -56.82 8.11 28.72
CA GLU A 369 -55.77 7.87 29.72
C GLU A 369 -54.80 6.78 29.28
N LYS A 370 -55.30 5.72 28.62
CA LYS A 370 -54.44 4.66 28.07
C LYS A 370 -53.48 5.17 26.99
N PHE A 371 -53.73 6.28 26.31
CA PHE A 371 -52.75 6.83 25.35
C PHE A 371 -51.51 7.43 26.04
N LYS A 372 -51.59 7.78 27.32
CA LYS A 372 -50.47 8.43 28.02
C LYS A 372 -49.34 7.43 28.25
N GLY A 373 -48.15 7.74 27.72
CA GLY A 373 -46.93 6.95 27.93
C GLY A 373 -46.76 5.76 26.99
N ILE A 374 -47.76 5.41 26.17
CA ILE A 374 -47.65 4.30 25.21
C ILE A 374 -46.87 4.75 23.99
N LYS A 375 -45.85 3.98 23.60
CA LYS A 375 -45.07 4.23 22.37
C LYS A 375 -45.87 3.78 21.15
N MET A 376 -46.10 4.68 20.21
CA MET A 376 -46.72 4.40 18.91
C MET A 376 -46.12 5.31 17.84
N ARG A 377 -46.33 4.98 16.57
CA ARG A 377 -46.02 5.87 15.46
C ARG A 377 -46.88 7.14 15.54
N SER A 378 -46.33 8.27 15.11
CA SER A 378 -47.00 9.57 15.20
C SER A 378 -48.31 9.60 14.41
N GLU A 379 -48.30 9.02 13.21
CA GLU A 379 -49.45 8.91 12.31
C GLU A 379 -50.60 8.09 12.92
N ASP A 380 -50.26 6.91 13.44
CA ASP A 380 -51.21 6.00 14.11
C ASP A 380 -51.82 6.65 15.35
N ARG A 381 -50.99 7.32 16.15
CA ARG A 381 -51.43 8.10 17.31
C ARG A 381 -52.41 9.20 16.89
N GLN A 382 -52.06 10.00 15.90
CA GLN A 382 -52.92 11.09 15.42
C GLN A 382 -54.26 10.56 14.87
N SER A 383 -54.24 9.46 14.10
CA SER A 383 -55.42 8.80 13.57
C SER A 383 -56.39 8.37 14.68
N LEU A 384 -55.88 7.67 15.71
CA LEU A 384 -56.70 7.23 16.83
C LEU A 384 -57.19 8.40 17.71
N TYR A 385 -56.36 9.42 17.94
CA TYR A 385 -56.78 10.63 18.68
C TYR A 385 -57.90 11.38 17.95
N SER A 386 -57.81 11.52 16.62
CA SER A 386 -58.86 12.15 15.82
C SER A 386 -60.19 11.38 15.92
N LYS A 387 -60.15 10.04 15.84
CA LYS A 387 -61.34 9.20 16.07
C LYS A 387 -61.92 9.37 17.48
N LEU A 388 -61.06 9.43 18.50
CA LEU A 388 -61.48 9.60 19.89
C LEU A 388 -62.09 10.99 20.13
N GLN A 389 -61.51 12.04 19.55
CA GLN A 389 -62.06 13.39 19.59
C GLN A 389 -63.44 13.45 18.93
N LYS A 390 -63.58 12.85 17.74
CA LYS A 390 -64.88 12.71 17.06
C LYS A 390 -65.91 11.98 17.92
N ALA A 391 -65.49 10.98 18.70
CA ALA A 391 -66.37 10.29 19.64
C ALA A 391 -66.87 11.21 20.76
N PHE A 392 -65.99 12.04 21.35
CA PHE A 392 -66.40 13.04 22.35
C PHE A 392 -67.34 14.10 21.76
N GLU A 393 -67.04 14.62 20.57
CA GLU A 393 -67.89 15.60 19.86
C GLU A 393 -69.27 15.02 19.56
N THR A 394 -69.33 13.78 19.06
CA THR A 394 -70.58 13.08 18.77
C THR A 394 -71.40 12.86 20.04
N LEU A 395 -70.75 12.45 21.13
CA LEU A 395 -71.41 12.23 22.41
C LEU A 395 -71.99 13.53 22.99
N ASN A 396 -71.21 14.61 22.96
CA ASN A 396 -71.65 15.92 23.46
C ASN A 396 -72.84 16.42 22.64
N LYS A 397 -72.75 16.39 21.30
CA LYS A 397 -73.87 16.81 20.43
C LYS A 397 -75.15 16.03 20.72
N ARG A 398 -75.08 14.70 20.84
CA ARG A 398 -76.26 13.87 21.16
C ARG A 398 -76.78 14.11 22.58
N HIS A 399 -75.90 14.41 23.53
CA HIS A 399 -76.30 14.76 24.89
C HIS A 399 -77.05 16.09 24.92
N ASP A 400 -76.57 17.08 24.17
CA ASP A 400 -77.20 18.40 24.06
C ASP A 400 -78.56 18.29 23.36
N GLU A 401 -78.66 17.51 22.26
CA GLU A 401 -79.93 17.17 21.60
C GLU A 401 -80.91 16.45 22.55
N TYR A 402 -80.42 15.53 23.38
CA TYR A 402 -81.25 14.85 24.39
C TYR A 402 -81.73 15.81 25.48
N LEU A 403 -80.88 16.74 25.93
CA LEU A 403 -81.30 17.75 26.91
C LEU A 403 -82.33 18.72 26.32
N LEU A 404 -82.17 19.12 25.06
CA LEU A 404 -83.12 19.97 24.34
C LEU A 404 -84.49 19.29 24.21
N THR A 405 -84.53 18.06 23.69
CA THR A 405 -85.79 17.30 23.56
C THR A 405 -86.45 17.03 24.91
N LYS A 406 -85.66 16.79 25.98
CA LYS A 406 -86.18 16.66 27.34
C LYS A 406 -86.76 17.98 27.87
N LYS A 407 -86.10 19.12 27.60
CA LYS A 407 -86.57 20.46 27.93
C LYS A 407 -87.90 20.73 27.24
N GLU A 408 -87.99 20.53 25.93
CA GLU A 408 -89.22 20.67 25.13
C GLU A 408 -90.35 19.79 25.67
N LYS A 409 -90.08 18.52 26.02
CA LYS A 409 -91.09 17.62 26.57
C LYS A 409 -91.59 18.05 27.94
N ILE A 410 -90.71 18.52 28.81
CA ILE A 410 -91.09 19.04 30.14
C ILE A 410 -91.88 20.33 29.98
N GLU A 411 -91.45 21.23 29.09
CA GLU A 411 -92.16 22.48 28.80
C GLU A 411 -93.56 22.20 28.25
N LEU A 412 -93.71 21.26 27.31
CA LEU A 412 -95.01 20.84 26.79
C LEU A 412 -95.89 20.26 27.90
N GLN A 413 -95.34 19.42 28.78
CA GLN A 413 -96.08 18.84 29.90
C GLN A 413 -96.53 19.91 30.90
N VAL A 414 -95.67 20.88 31.21
CA VAL A 414 -96.00 22.01 32.10
C VAL A 414 -97.03 22.92 31.45
N ASN A 415 -96.92 23.20 30.15
CA ASN A 415 -97.91 24.00 29.41
C ASN A 415 -99.29 23.30 29.37
N TYR A 416 -99.33 21.98 29.20
CA TYR A 416 -100.58 21.22 29.30
C TYR A 416 -101.20 21.30 30.70
N GLN A 417 -100.37 21.15 31.76
CA GLN A 417 -100.82 21.31 33.14
C GLN A 417 -101.31 22.73 33.44
N LEU A 418 -100.64 23.75 32.90
CA LEU A 418 -101.07 25.15 33.00
C LEU A 418 -102.42 25.36 32.34
N SER A 419 -102.61 24.86 31.12
CA SER A 419 -103.87 24.98 30.40
C SER A 419 -105.03 24.29 31.14
N ASP A 420 -104.82 23.10 31.70
CA ASP A 420 -105.84 22.40 32.51
C ASP A 420 -106.22 23.19 33.78
N VAL A 421 -105.23 23.76 34.47
CA VAL A 421 -105.46 24.61 35.65
C VAL A 421 -106.16 25.92 35.26
N GLU A 422 -105.81 26.52 34.12
CA GLU A 422 -106.45 27.73 33.59
C GLU A 422 -107.92 27.51 33.25
N LEU A 423 -108.26 26.40 32.61
CA LEU A 423 -109.65 26.02 32.33
C LEU A 423 -110.46 25.86 33.63
N LYS A 424 -109.92 25.17 34.64
CA LYS A 424 -110.58 25.03 35.95
C LYS A 424 -110.75 26.37 36.67
N ILE A 425 -109.77 27.27 36.58
CA ILE A 425 -109.87 28.64 37.12
C ILE A 425 -111.02 29.39 36.44
N GLU A 426 -111.15 29.30 35.12
CA GLU A 426 -112.23 29.94 34.37
C GLU A 426 -113.60 29.36 34.71
N GLU A 427 -113.72 28.04 34.81
CA GLU A 427 -114.95 27.35 35.22
C GLU A 427 -115.40 27.77 36.62
N ILE A 428 -114.49 27.74 37.61
CA ILE A 428 -114.80 28.16 38.98
C ILE A 428 -115.17 29.65 39.03
N ARG A 429 -114.46 30.52 38.31
CA ARG A 429 -114.81 31.96 38.22
C ARG A 429 -116.21 32.16 37.64
N LYS A 430 -116.56 31.41 36.59
CA LYS A 430 -117.89 31.48 35.96
C LYS A 430 -118.97 31.01 36.93
N GLU A 431 -118.72 29.93 37.66
CA GLU A 431 -119.64 29.44 38.69
C GLU A 431 -119.81 30.43 39.85
N ILE A 432 -118.72 31.02 40.35
CA ILE A 432 -118.76 32.07 41.38
C ILE A 432 -119.59 33.25 40.86
N ALA A 433 -119.36 33.72 39.64
CA ALA A 433 -120.13 34.82 39.06
C ALA A 433 -121.62 34.49 38.92
N GLN A 434 -121.96 33.26 38.50
CA GLN A 434 -123.34 32.79 38.43
C GLN A 434 -124.01 32.73 39.81
N ASP A 435 -123.32 32.21 40.81
CA ASP A 435 -123.84 32.14 42.18
C ASP A 435 -123.95 33.54 42.80
N GLN A 436 -123.03 34.46 42.49
CA GLN A 436 -123.11 35.88 42.87
C GLN A 436 -124.32 36.57 42.22
N SER A 437 -124.57 36.35 40.93
CA SER A 437 -125.77 36.86 40.26
C SER A 437 -127.06 36.31 40.88
N ARG A 438 -127.09 35.01 41.23
CA ARG A 438 -128.23 34.40 41.94
C ARG A 438 -128.44 34.98 43.33
N VAL A 439 -127.36 35.26 44.06
CA VAL A 439 -127.43 35.94 45.36
C VAL A 439 -128.03 37.34 45.19
N LEU A 440 -127.59 38.10 44.19
CA LEU A 440 -128.14 39.43 43.88
C LEU A 440 -129.63 39.35 43.50
N GLU A 441 -130.03 38.41 42.63
CA GLU A 441 -131.43 38.18 42.27
C GLU A 441 -132.29 37.81 43.50
N LEU A 442 -131.77 36.97 44.40
CA LEU A 442 -132.45 36.60 45.65
C LEU A 442 -132.53 37.77 46.64
N GLU A 443 -131.50 38.61 46.71
CA GLU A 443 -131.49 39.85 47.51
C GLU A 443 -132.51 40.86 46.97
N GLU A 444 -132.58 41.07 45.64
CA GLU A 444 -133.56 41.95 44.98
C GLU A 444 -135.00 41.42 45.10
N SER A 445 -135.20 40.10 45.01
CA SER A 445 -136.53 39.47 45.18
C SER A 445 -137.01 39.50 46.64
N GLY A 446 -136.09 39.48 47.60
CA GLY A 446 -136.36 39.63 49.03
C GLY A 446 -136.80 41.05 49.42
N GLU A 447 -136.47 42.07 48.62
CA GLU A 447 -136.91 43.46 48.79
C GLU A 447 -138.21 43.82 48.05
N ASN A 448 -138.82 42.86 47.32
CA ASN A 448 -140.04 43.09 46.56
C ASN A 448 -141.27 43.24 47.50
N PRO A 449 -141.92 44.41 47.58
CA PRO A 449 -142.95 44.68 48.60
C PRO A 449 -144.28 43.90 48.41
N LEU A 450 -144.43 43.14 47.32
CA LEU A 450 -145.64 42.37 47.02
C LEU A 450 -145.73 41.01 47.74
N PHE A 451 -144.67 40.53 48.40
CA PHE A 451 -144.67 39.25 49.14
C PHE A 451 -144.92 39.36 50.65
N GLN A 452 -145.20 40.56 51.19
CA GLN A 452 -145.43 40.78 52.64
C GLN A 452 -146.81 40.36 53.15
N LYS A 453 -147.70 39.80 52.33
CA LYS A 453 -149.02 39.35 52.78
C LYS A 453 -149.28 37.93 52.32
N GLN A 454 -149.32 37.00 53.30
CA GLN A 454 -149.91 35.65 53.28
C GLN A 454 -149.00 34.41 53.36
N TYR A 455 -147.72 34.51 53.74
CA TYR A 455 -147.00 33.37 54.30
C TYR A 455 -146.14 33.76 55.50
N THR A 456 -146.19 32.95 56.55
CA THR A 456 -145.59 33.17 57.88
C THR A 456 -144.14 32.68 58.02
N ASN A 457 -143.35 32.59 56.94
CA ASN A 457 -141.87 32.58 56.98
C ASN A 457 -141.09 32.59 55.63
N PRO A 458 -141.54 33.21 54.51
CA PRO A 458 -140.77 33.23 53.25
C PRO A 458 -139.45 34.03 53.33
N SER A 459 -139.33 34.94 54.30
CA SER A 459 -138.10 35.71 54.55
C SER A 459 -136.94 34.84 55.07
N HIS A 460 -137.21 33.72 55.74
CA HIS A 460 -136.17 32.88 56.33
C HIS A 460 -135.61 31.88 55.30
N ASP A 461 -136.41 31.42 54.34
CA ASP A 461 -135.97 30.51 53.28
C ASP A 461 -135.09 31.22 52.23
N ILE A 462 -135.44 32.44 51.83
CA ILE A 462 -134.59 33.26 50.94
C ILE A 462 -133.25 33.58 51.63
N GLN A 463 -133.28 33.94 52.91
CA GLN A 463 -132.06 34.16 53.69
C GLN A 463 -131.23 32.88 53.85
N ASN A 464 -131.84 31.72 54.06
CA ASN A 464 -131.14 30.44 54.10
C ASN A 464 -130.51 30.10 52.74
N GLN A 465 -131.21 30.34 51.63
CA GLN A 465 -130.66 30.14 50.28
C GLN A 465 -129.48 31.08 50.00
N ILE A 466 -129.59 32.35 50.40
CA ILE A 466 -128.48 33.31 50.31
C ILE A 466 -127.29 32.84 51.17
N LEU A 467 -127.52 32.38 52.40
CA LEU A 467 -126.45 31.86 53.26
C LEU A 467 -125.78 30.62 52.68
N VAL A 468 -126.55 29.70 52.10
CA VAL A 468 -126.02 28.49 51.43
C VAL A 468 -125.21 28.88 50.19
N LEU A 469 -125.70 29.82 49.36
CA LEU A 469 -124.97 30.30 48.19
C LEU A 469 -123.72 31.09 48.59
N LYS A 470 -123.77 31.93 49.64
CA LYS A 470 -122.59 32.62 50.17
C LYS A 470 -121.55 31.63 50.71
N ALA A 471 -121.98 30.57 51.37
CA ALA A 471 -121.09 29.49 51.81
C ALA A 471 -120.48 28.71 50.62
N ALA A 472 -121.26 28.45 49.56
CA ALA A 472 -120.78 27.82 48.33
C ALA A 472 -119.80 28.71 47.56
N ILE A 473 -120.08 30.02 47.46
CA ILE A 473 -119.17 31.03 46.90
C ILE A 473 -117.86 31.05 47.69
N ALA A 474 -117.91 31.14 49.03
CA ALA A 474 -116.71 31.15 49.86
C ALA A 474 -115.88 29.85 49.70
N HIS A 475 -116.53 28.70 49.54
CA HIS A 475 -115.83 27.45 49.24
C HIS A 475 -115.16 27.48 47.87
N LYS A 476 -115.86 27.96 46.82
CA LYS A 476 -115.32 28.10 45.46
C LYS A 476 -114.20 29.13 45.39
N GLU A 477 -114.27 30.22 46.13
CA GLU A 477 -113.21 31.23 46.26
C GLU A 477 -111.95 30.62 46.88
N LYS A 478 -112.10 29.78 47.91
CA LYS A 478 -110.97 29.02 48.47
C LYS A 478 -110.35 28.06 47.45
N THR A 479 -111.17 27.33 46.69
CA THR A 479 -110.68 26.45 45.62
C THR A 479 -109.99 27.24 44.49
N LEU A 480 -110.50 28.43 44.17
CA LEU A 480 -109.87 29.33 43.21
C LEU A 480 -108.50 29.80 43.69
N GLU A 481 -108.35 30.14 44.97
CA GLU A 481 -107.06 30.50 45.58
C GLU A 481 -106.05 29.35 45.49
N GLU A 482 -106.46 28.12 45.81
CA GLU A 482 -105.63 26.91 45.68
C GLU A 482 -105.17 26.68 44.22
N LEU A 483 -106.07 26.87 43.24
CA LEU A 483 -105.72 26.74 41.81
C LEU A 483 -104.79 27.87 41.33
N LEU A 484 -104.96 29.10 41.82
CA LEU A 484 -104.07 30.22 41.49
C LEU A 484 -102.67 29.98 42.06
N GLU A 485 -102.56 29.44 43.27
CA GLU A 485 -101.26 29.04 43.84
C GLU A 485 -100.62 27.90 43.02
N GLN A 486 -101.41 26.89 42.62
CA GLN A 486 -100.95 25.82 41.75
C GLN A 486 -100.45 26.36 40.39
N LYS A 487 -101.17 27.31 39.79
CA LYS A 487 -100.76 28.00 38.57
C LYS A 487 -99.42 28.71 38.75
N SER A 488 -99.25 29.47 39.85
CA SER A 488 -98.00 30.18 40.15
C SER A 488 -96.81 29.22 40.25
N ARG A 489 -96.97 28.09 40.95
CA ARG A 489 -95.93 27.05 41.06
C ARG A 489 -95.57 26.43 39.72
N LEU A 490 -96.54 26.24 38.82
CA LEU A 490 -96.29 25.71 37.48
C LEU A 490 -95.59 26.74 36.57
N VAL A 491 -95.92 28.02 36.68
CA VAL A 491 -95.21 29.11 35.97
C VAL A 491 -93.75 29.19 36.43
N GLU A 492 -93.50 29.19 37.74
CA GLU A 492 -92.12 29.16 38.25
C GLU A 492 -91.36 27.91 37.77
N LYS A 493 -92.03 26.76 37.74
CA LYS A 493 -91.42 25.52 37.22
C LYS A 493 -91.06 25.67 35.75
N ARG A 494 -91.95 26.23 34.91
CA ARG A 494 -91.67 26.49 33.48
C ARG A 494 -90.49 27.43 33.31
N ASP A 495 -90.47 28.53 34.07
CA ASP A 495 -89.47 29.59 33.92
C ASP A 495 -88.09 29.09 34.40
N LYS A 496 -88.02 28.32 35.49
CA LYS A 496 -86.79 27.61 35.92
C LYS A 496 -86.23 26.67 34.85
N TRP A 497 -87.08 26.03 34.05
CA TRP A 497 -86.63 25.18 32.95
C TRP A 497 -86.16 26.00 31.73
N ARG A 498 -86.68 27.22 31.54
CA ARG A 498 -86.22 28.13 30.48
C ARG A 498 -84.87 28.77 30.82
N GLU A 499 -84.63 29.08 32.08
CA GLU A 499 -83.40 29.71 32.59
C GLU A 499 -82.18 28.77 32.70
N LEU A 500 -82.33 27.48 32.44
CA LEU A 500 -81.23 26.49 32.45
C LEU A 500 -80.36 26.50 31.16
N ASP A 501 -80.39 27.59 30.40
CA ASP A 501 -79.43 27.88 29.31
C ASP A 501 -78.13 28.48 29.90
#